data_AF-A0A520FSV3-F1
#
_entry.id   AF-A0A520FSV3-F1
#
_cell.length_a   1.000
_cell.length_b   1.000
_cell.length_c   1.000
_cell.angle_alpha   90.00
_cell.angle_beta   90.00
_cell.angle_gamma   90.00
#
_symmetry.space_group_name_H-M   'P 1'
#
loop_
_entity.id
_entity.type
_entity.pdbx_description
1 polymer ?
#
loop_
_entity_poly.entity_id
_entity_poly.type
_entity_poly.pdbx_seq_one_letter_code
_entity_poly.pdbx_strand_id
1 'polypeptide(L)'
;MQQWGRNTITTAQWLSLIEQWGRGTGRSDEEIGELQAIAQRITRHESRFRTDGLLSSDGFVASMVAYDYGCAVNMARWGFLAGYCNRPHAERYVFSVSPRVRQKYISWADFSAGYILGQVIRFDRDSYGTYYQRVLDGHRILTSHPLSPWLHMRF
;
A
#
# COMPACT_ATOMS: atom_id res chain seq x y z
N MET A 1 8.85 -8.48 -16.81
CA MET A 1 8.03 -7.50 -16.07
C MET A 1 6.61 -7.63 -16.60
N GLN A 2 5.72 -8.28 -15.85
CA GLN A 2 4.36 -8.58 -16.31
C GLN A 2 3.57 -7.27 -16.32
N GLN A 3 3.15 -6.82 -17.50
CA GLN A 3 2.38 -5.58 -17.66
C GLN A 3 0.95 -5.81 -17.17
N TRP A 4 0.70 -5.51 -15.89
CA TRP A 4 -0.66 -5.37 -15.35
C TRP A 4 -1.18 -4.00 -15.78
N GLY A 5 -2.28 -3.94 -16.54
CA GLY A 5 -2.89 -2.65 -16.89
C GLY A 5 -3.51 -2.49 -18.29
N ARG A 6 -3.63 -3.54 -19.12
CA ARG A 6 -4.30 -3.37 -20.44
C ARG A 6 -5.82 -3.48 -20.41
N ASN A 7 -6.43 -3.98 -19.34
CA ASN A 7 -7.88 -4.00 -19.16
C ASN A 7 -8.22 -3.65 -17.71
N THR A 8 -8.93 -2.54 -17.50
CA THR A 8 -9.49 -2.19 -16.18
C THR A 8 -10.55 -3.23 -15.82
N ILE A 9 -10.22 -4.16 -14.93
CA ILE A 9 -11.17 -5.14 -14.40
C ILE A 9 -12.16 -4.38 -13.51
N THR A 10 -13.46 -4.52 -13.77
CA THR A 10 -14.49 -3.93 -12.90
C THR A 10 -14.57 -4.68 -11.57
N THR A 11 -15.10 -4.04 -10.52
CA THR A 11 -15.31 -4.73 -9.23
C THR A 11 -16.12 -6.01 -9.41
N ALA A 12 -17.19 -5.97 -10.21
CA ALA A 12 -18.03 -7.14 -10.46
C ALA A 12 -17.25 -8.29 -11.13
N GLN A 13 -16.40 -7.96 -12.12
CA GLN A 13 -15.54 -8.96 -12.76
C GLN A 13 -14.52 -9.53 -11.76
N TRP A 14 -13.93 -8.70 -10.90
CA TRP A 14 -12.97 -9.17 -9.90
C TRP A 14 -13.64 -10.12 -8.88
N LEU A 15 -14.83 -9.77 -8.39
CA LEU A 15 -15.58 -10.63 -7.45
C LEU A 15 -15.99 -11.96 -8.07
N SER A 16 -16.39 -11.96 -9.35
CA SER A 16 -16.70 -13.17 -10.10
C SER A 16 -15.46 -14.05 -10.29
N LEU A 17 -14.30 -13.44 -10.58
CA LEU A 17 -13.03 -14.17 -10.70
C LEU A 17 -12.59 -14.79 -9.37
N ILE A 18 -12.79 -14.10 -8.24
CA ILE A 18 -12.51 -14.63 -6.90
C ILE A 18 -13.41 -15.84 -6.63
N GLU A 19 -14.70 -15.73 -6.92
CA GLU A 19 -15.65 -16.84 -6.77
C GLU A 19 -15.25 -18.04 -7.64
N GLN A 20 -15.02 -17.81 -8.94
CA GLN A 20 -14.64 -18.87 -9.87
C GLN A 20 -13.35 -19.58 -9.43
N TRP A 21 -12.33 -18.80 -9.04
CA TRP A 21 -11.06 -19.35 -8.55
C TRP A 21 -11.24 -20.11 -7.23
N GLY A 22 -12.02 -19.56 -6.29
CA GLY A 22 -12.26 -20.18 -4.99
C GLY A 22 -13.01 -21.51 -5.12
N ARG A 23 -14.07 -21.54 -5.93
CA ARG A 23 -14.81 -22.77 -6.27
C ARG A 23 -13.89 -23.79 -6.94
N GLY A 24 -13.09 -23.37 -7.92
CA GLY A 24 -12.14 -24.24 -8.64
C GLY A 24 -11.00 -24.78 -7.78
N THR A 25 -10.69 -24.14 -6.65
CA THR A 25 -9.65 -24.56 -5.70
C THR A 25 -10.19 -25.24 -4.44
N GLY A 26 -11.51 -25.43 -4.34
CA GLY A 26 -12.14 -26.11 -3.21
C GLY A 26 -12.21 -25.28 -1.93
N ARG A 27 -12.17 -23.94 -2.03
CA ARG A 27 -12.37 -23.03 -0.89
C ARG A 27 -13.82 -23.06 -0.41
N SER A 28 -14.02 -22.86 0.89
CA SER A 28 -15.36 -22.75 1.46
C SER A 28 -16.05 -21.45 1.01
N ASP A 29 -17.38 -21.43 1.08
CA ASP A 29 -18.19 -20.23 0.81
C ASP A 29 -17.79 -19.07 1.73
N GLU A 30 -17.40 -19.38 2.97
CA GLU A 30 -16.89 -18.41 3.94
C GLU A 30 -15.57 -17.79 3.46
N GLU A 31 -14.57 -18.60 3.09
CA GLU A 31 -13.28 -18.12 2.59
C GLU A 31 -13.45 -17.28 1.31
N ILE A 32 -14.35 -17.69 0.41
CA ILE A 32 -14.67 -16.92 -0.80
C ILE A 32 -15.30 -15.57 -0.42
N GLY A 33 -16.25 -15.57 0.51
CA GLY A 33 -16.91 -14.37 1.01
C GLY A 33 -15.92 -13.39 1.65
N GLU A 34 -14.96 -13.88 2.43
CA GLU A 34 -13.89 -13.06 3.03
C GLU A 34 -13.00 -12.40 1.97
N LEU A 35 -12.58 -13.16 0.95
CA LEU A 35 -11.77 -12.63 -0.14
C LEU A 35 -12.54 -11.56 -0.95
N GLN A 36 -13.82 -11.81 -1.22
CA GLN A 36 -14.69 -10.84 -1.88
C GLN A 36 -14.85 -9.57 -1.04
N ALA A 37 -15.03 -9.69 0.28
CA ALA A 37 -15.12 -8.54 1.18
C ALA A 37 -13.83 -7.71 1.17
N ILE A 38 -12.65 -8.36 1.15
CA ILE A 38 -11.35 -7.67 1.03
C ILE A 38 -11.24 -6.94 -0.32
N ALA A 39 -11.59 -7.60 -1.43
CA ALA A 39 -11.55 -6.99 -2.76
C ALA A 39 -12.48 -5.77 -2.88
N GLN A 40 -13.68 -5.84 -2.29
CA GLN A 40 -14.59 -4.69 -2.23
C GLN A 40 -13.98 -3.53 -1.42
N ARG A 41 -13.33 -3.81 -0.28
CA ARG A 41 -12.65 -2.80 0.54
C ARG A 41 -11.51 -2.13 -0.21
N ILE A 42 -10.68 -2.91 -0.89
CA ILE A 42 -9.61 -2.39 -1.77
C ILE A 42 -10.23 -1.44 -2.81
N THR A 43 -11.26 -1.90 -3.51
CA THR A 43 -11.89 -1.11 -4.58
C THR A 43 -12.48 0.21 -4.07
N ARG A 44 -13.11 0.20 -2.88
CA ARG A 44 -13.64 1.43 -2.25
C ARG A 44 -12.52 2.41 -1.90
N HIS A 45 -11.43 1.94 -1.32
CA HIS A 45 -10.29 2.79 -0.99
C HIS A 45 -9.59 3.33 -2.23
N GLU A 46 -9.39 2.52 -3.28
CA GLU A 46 -8.83 3.00 -4.55
C GLU A 46 -9.73 4.04 -5.20
N SER A 47 -11.05 3.83 -5.20
CA SER A 47 -12.00 4.84 -5.68
C SER A 47 -11.86 6.14 -4.89
N ARG A 48 -11.70 6.06 -3.57
CA ARG A 48 -11.50 7.24 -2.73
C ARG A 48 -10.17 7.93 -3.02
N PHE A 49 -9.09 7.16 -3.19
CA PHE A 49 -7.76 7.68 -3.52
C PHE A 49 -7.77 8.43 -4.84
N ARG A 50 -8.51 7.95 -5.84
CA ARG A 50 -8.71 8.66 -7.11
C ARG A 50 -9.46 9.97 -6.91
N THR A 51 -10.56 9.96 -6.14
CA THR A 51 -11.31 11.18 -5.81
C THR A 51 -10.46 12.22 -5.09
N ASP A 52 -9.57 11.79 -4.18
CA ASP A 52 -8.77 12.68 -3.34
C ASP A 52 -7.41 13.08 -3.95
N GLY A 53 -7.12 12.61 -5.16
CA GLY A 53 -5.90 12.93 -5.93
C GLY A 53 -4.65 12.15 -5.50
N LEU A 54 -4.80 11.06 -4.75
CA LEU A 54 -3.71 10.17 -4.35
C LEU A 54 -3.30 9.21 -5.49
N LEU A 55 -4.26 8.85 -6.35
CA LEU A 55 -4.07 8.06 -7.56
C LEU A 55 -4.53 8.85 -8.80
N SER A 56 -3.99 8.54 -9.97
CA SER A 56 -4.54 9.01 -11.25
C SER A 56 -5.96 8.47 -11.48
N SER A 57 -6.73 9.05 -12.39
CA SER A 57 -8.13 8.64 -12.65
C SER A 57 -8.30 7.16 -13.01
N ASP A 58 -7.28 6.55 -13.59
CA ASP A 58 -7.16 5.14 -13.99
C ASP A 58 -6.22 4.33 -13.08
N GLY A 59 -5.66 4.97 -12.06
CA GLY A 59 -4.66 4.39 -11.16
C GLY A 59 -5.25 3.36 -10.20
N PHE A 60 -4.41 2.40 -9.83
CA PHE A 60 -4.67 1.35 -8.85
C PHE A 60 -3.40 1.07 -8.04
N VAL A 61 -3.55 0.43 -6.88
CA VAL A 61 -2.43 0.06 -6.02
C VAL A 61 -1.97 -1.35 -6.36
N ALA A 62 -0.79 -1.47 -6.98
CA ALA A 62 -0.25 -2.77 -7.39
C ALA A 62 0.24 -3.63 -6.22
N SER A 63 0.60 -3.01 -5.09
CA SER A 63 1.06 -3.72 -3.91
C SER A 63 0.87 -2.91 -2.63
N MET A 64 0.59 -3.59 -1.52
CA MET A 64 0.48 -3.00 -0.18
C MET A 64 1.71 -3.24 0.70
N VAL A 65 2.74 -3.94 0.20
CA VAL A 65 3.91 -4.37 0.98
C VAL A 65 4.75 -3.20 1.52
N ALA A 66 4.55 -1.99 0.99
CA ALA A 66 5.22 -0.78 1.47
C ALA A 66 4.90 -0.53 2.95
N TYR A 67 3.68 -0.85 3.39
CA TYR A 67 3.32 -0.77 4.80
C TYR A 67 4.19 -1.68 5.67
N ASP A 68 4.36 -2.94 5.25
CA ASP A 68 5.16 -3.94 5.97
C ASP A 68 6.64 -3.54 6.00
N TYR A 69 7.15 -2.94 4.92
CA TYR A 69 8.49 -2.36 4.88
C TYR A 69 8.66 -1.19 5.85
N GLY A 70 7.66 -0.32 5.99
CA GLY A 70 7.65 0.73 7.00
C GLY A 70 7.66 0.16 8.42
N CYS A 71 6.89 -0.90 8.68
CA CYS A 71 6.93 -1.63 9.94
C CYS A 71 8.33 -2.19 10.22
N ALA A 72 8.98 -2.83 9.23
CA ALA A 72 10.34 -3.37 9.38
C ALA A 72 11.38 -2.28 9.71
N VAL A 73 11.31 -1.12 9.03
CA VAL A 73 12.16 0.04 9.32
C VAL A 73 11.91 0.57 10.74
N ASN A 74 10.65 0.66 11.17
CA ASN A 74 10.31 1.09 12.52
C ASN A 74 10.83 0.11 13.59
N MET A 75 10.73 -1.20 13.36
CA MET A 75 11.28 -2.21 14.26
C MET A 75 12.80 -2.06 14.44
N ALA A 76 13.54 -1.82 13.35
CA ALA A 76 14.98 -1.56 13.44
C ALA A 76 15.29 -0.28 14.25
N ARG A 77 14.51 0.78 14.04
CA ARG A 77 14.65 2.05 14.77
C ARG A 77 14.33 1.88 16.27
N TRP A 78 13.25 1.20 16.60
CA TRP A 78 12.89 0.91 17.99
C TRP A 78 13.91 0.00 18.67
N GLY A 79 14.42 -1.00 17.97
CA GLY A 79 15.50 -1.86 18.48
C GLY A 79 16.76 -1.07 18.84
N PHE A 80 17.12 -0.05 18.05
CA PHE A 80 18.22 0.86 18.40
C PHE A 80 17.88 1.74 19.61
N LEU A 81 16.72 2.41 19.60
CA LEU A 81 16.33 3.33 20.67
C LEU A 81 16.14 2.63 22.02
N ALA A 82 15.76 1.35 22.01
CA ALA A 82 15.62 0.53 23.22
C ALA A 82 16.93 -0.17 23.65
N GLY A 83 18.05 0.06 22.96
CA GLY A 83 19.35 -0.50 23.31
C GLY A 83 19.56 -1.97 22.91
N TYR A 84 18.66 -2.57 22.13
CA TYR A 84 18.77 -3.96 21.66
C TYR A 84 19.78 -4.14 20.50
N CYS A 85 20.18 -3.06 19.84
CA CYS A 85 21.24 -3.09 18.84
C CYS A 85 21.97 -1.75 18.75
N ASN A 86 23.14 -1.75 18.14
CA ASN A 86 23.88 -0.52 17.85
C ASN A 86 23.43 0.11 16.52
N ARG A 87 23.81 1.37 16.32
CA ARG A 87 23.43 2.16 15.13
C ARG A 87 23.80 1.48 13.81
N PRO A 88 25.05 0.99 13.58
CA PRO A 88 25.38 0.28 12.35
C PRO A 88 24.51 -0.94 12.07
N HIS A 89 24.12 -1.70 13.10
CA HIS A 89 23.21 -2.83 12.94
C HIS A 89 21.80 -2.38 12.52
N ALA A 90 21.24 -1.36 13.16
CA ALA A 90 19.93 -0.84 12.78
C ALA A 90 19.91 -0.28 11.35
N GLU A 91 20.94 0.49 10.98
CA GLU A 91 21.08 1.06 9.63
C GLU A 91 21.13 -0.03 8.55
N ARG A 92 21.82 -1.15 8.78
CA ARG A 92 21.83 -2.30 7.85
C ARG A 92 20.43 -2.82 7.56
N TYR A 93 19.58 -2.97 8.58
CA TYR A 93 18.20 -3.41 8.39
C TYR A 93 17.38 -2.40 7.61
N VAL A 94 17.49 -1.11 7.94
CA VAL A 94 16.83 -0.03 7.21
C VAL A 94 17.24 -0.02 5.74
N PHE A 95 18.54 -0.11 5.44
CA PHE A 95 19.03 -0.12 4.06
C PHE A 95 18.65 -1.38 3.30
N SER A 96 18.49 -2.53 3.97
CA SER A 96 18.07 -3.78 3.32
C SER A 96 16.68 -3.70 2.68
N VAL A 97 15.83 -2.76 3.12
CA VAL A 97 14.47 -2.58 2.61
C VAL A 97 14.45 -1.85 1.27
N SER A 98 15.39 -0.93 1.04
CA SER A 98 15.41 -0.04 -0.14
C SER A 98 15.40 -0.81 -1.49
N PRO A 99 16.25 -1.83 -1.72
CA PRO A 99 16.21 -2.60 -2.97
C PRO A 99 14.87 -3.31 -3.19
N ARG A 100 14.23 -3.79 -2.11
CA ARG A 100 12.95 -4.50 -2.17
C ARG A 100 11.79 -3.58 -2.53
N VAL A 101 11.80 -2.36 -1.99
CA VAL A 101 10.88 -1.28 -2.38
C VAL A 101 11.03 -0.96 -3.86
N ARG A 102 12.26 -0.75 -4.34
CA ARG A 102 12.55 -0.41 -5.75
C ARG A 102 12.19 -1.51 -6.76
N GLN A 103 12.07 -2.76 -6.31
CA GLN A 103 11.59 -3.86 -7.16
C GLN A 103 10.06 -3.89 -7.32
N LYS A 104 9.33 -3.25 -6.41
CA LYS A 104 7.87 -3.34 -6.33
C LYS A 104 7.15 -2.07 -6.76
N TYR A 105 7.79 -0.92 -6.58
CA TYR A 105 7.21 0.37 -6.88
C TYR A 105 8.06 1.10 -7.92
N ILE A 106 7.43 1.99 -8.68
CA ILE A 106 8.10 2.72 -9.77
C ILE A 106 8.28 4.22 -9.49
N SER A 107 7.64 4.72 -8.42
CA SER A 107 7.73 6.12 -8.02
C SER A 107 7.43 6.30 -6.54
N TRP A 108 7.77 7.48 -5.99
CA TRP A 108 7.39 7.86 -4.64
C TRP A 108 5.87 7.90 -4.43
N ALA A 109 5.10 8.34 -5.43
CA ALA A 109 3.64 8.37 -5.37
C ALA A 109 3.04 6.95 -5.30
N ASP A 110 3.55 6.04 -6.13
CA ASP A 110 3.16 4.63 -6.14
C ASP A 110 3.51 3.93 -4.80
N PHE A 111 4.72 4.16 -4.28
CA PHE A 111 5.13 3.69 -2.95
C PHE A 111 4.20 4.22 -1.85
N SER A 112 3.85 5.51 -1.89
CA SER A 112 2.97 6.13 -0.90
C SER A 112 1.55 5.57 -0.96
N ALA A 113 1.00 5.34 -2.15
CA ALA A 113 -0.31 4.73 -2.31
C ALA A 113 -0.35 3.30 -1.74
N GLY A 114 0.68 2.50 -2.01
CA GLY A 114 0.85 1.17 -1.44
C GLY A 114 0.96 1.19 0.09
N TYR A 115 1.73 2.12 0.64
CA TYR A 115 1.89 2.29 2.08
C TYR A 115 0.57 2.64 2.75
N ILE A 116 -0.15 3.63 2.21
CA ILE A 116 -1.40 4.13 2.78
C ILE A 116 -2.50 3.07 2.66
N LEU A 117 -2.63 2.39 1.52
CA LEU A 117 -3.64 1.34 1.37
C LEU A 117 -3.43 0.20 2.38
N GLY A 118 -2.20 -0.28 2.53
CA GLY A 118 -1.86 -1.34 3.49
C GLY A 118 -2.15 -0.93 4.94
N GLN A 119 -2.04 0.36 5.25
CA GLN A 119 -2.37 0.93 6.55
C GLN A 119 -3.90 1.04 6.75
N VAL A 120 -4.63 1.69 5.85
CA VAL A 120 -6.06 1.98 6.05
C VAL A 120 -6.93 0.71 6.01
N ILE A 121 -6.57 -0.29 5.20
CA ILE A 121 -7.27 -1.59 5.19
C ILE A 121 -7.17 -2.31 6.54
N ARG A 122 -6.11 -2.08 7.31
CA ARG A 122 -5.95 -2.71 8.63
C ARG A 122 -6.63 -1.93 9.74
N PHE A 123 -6.66 -0.60 9.66
CA PHE A 123 -6.99 0.24 10.82
C PHE A 123 -8.17 1.20 10.63
N ASP A 124 -8.47 1.65 9.41
CA ASP A 124 -9.41 2.77 9.19
C ASP A 124 -10.89 2.37 9.33
N ARG A 125 -11.19 1.05 9.23
CA ARG A 125 -12.56 0.49 9.24
C ARG A 125 -13.52 1.21 8.27
N ASP A 126 -12.98 1.65 7.13
CA ASP A 126 -13.69 2.39 6.08
C ASP A 126 -14.36 3.69 6.60
N SER A 127 -13.84 4.30 7.68
CA SER A 127 -14.40 5.51 8.29
C SER A 127 -14.01 6.80 7.57
N TYR A 128 -12.89 6.80 6.84
CA TYR A 128 -12.33 7.98 6.15
C TYR A 128 -12.21 9.21 7.07
N GLY A 129 -11.98 8.97 8.36
CA GLY A 129 -11.95 9.99 9.39
C GLY A 129 -10.62 10.74 9.48
N THR A 130 -10.33 11.26 10.68
CA THR A 130 -9.10 12.02 10.97
C THR A 130 -7.82 11.22 10.66
N TYR A 131 -7.87 9.90 10.85
CA TYR A 131 -6.76 9.01 10.52
C TYR A 131 -6.44 9.03 9.03
N TYR A 132 -7.47 8.83 8.19
CA TYR A 132 -7.33 8.88 6.74
C TYR A 132 -6.84 10.26 6.25
N GLN A 133 -7.38 11.34 6.79
CA GLN A 133 -6.94 12.69 6.43
C GLN A 133 -5.46 12.91 6.75
N ARG A 134 -5.00 12.45 7.91
CA ARG A 134 -3.59 12.57 8.30
C ARG A 134 -2.65 11.89 7.31
N VAL A 135 -2.99 10.69 6.83
CA VAL A 135 -2.15 9.95 5.87
C VAL A 135 -2.22 10.57 4.47
N LEU A 136 -3.37 11.10 4.08
CA LEU A 136 -3.56 11.83 2.83
C LEU A 136 -2.76 13.16 2.81
N ASP A 137 -2.77 13.91 3.90
CA ASP A 137 -1.97 15.13 4.04
C ASP A 137 -0.48 14.82 3.98
N GLY A 138 -0.05 13.74 4.64
CA GLY A 138 1.32 13.24 4.55
C GLY A 138 1.73 12.90 3.10
N HIS A 139 0.86 12.22 2.36
CA HIS A 139 1.06 11.97 0.93
C HIS A 139 1.25 13.27 0.16
N ARG A 140 0.31 14.23 0.29
CA ARG A 140 0.35 15.51 -0.45
C ARG A 140 1.60 16.30 -0.13
N ILE A 141 1.98 16.41 1.13
CA ILE A 141 3.21 17.12 1.53
C ILE A 141 4.41 16.45 0.86
N LEU A 142 4.52 15.13 0.95
CA LEU A 142 5.67 14.43 0.41
C LEU A 142 5.71 14.42 -1.12
N THR A 143 4.58 14.40 -1.82
CA THR A 143 4.57 14.32 -3.30
C THR A 143 4.47 15.66 -4.00
N SER A 144 4.13 16.76 -3.30
CA SER A 144 3.88 18.06 -3.94
C SER A 144 4.55 19.27 -3.28
N HIS A 145 4.93 19.20 -2.00
CA HIS A 145 5.53 20.35 -1.35
C HIS A 145 6.91 20.67 -1.95
N PRO A 146 7.23 21.94 -2.30
CA PRO A 146 8.51 22.29 -2.96
C PRO A 146 9.77 21.90 -2.17
N LEU A 147 9.67 21.89 -0.84
CA LEU A 147 10.77 21.47 0.05
C LEU A 147 10.77 19.97 0.37
N SER A 148 9.87 19.18 -0.24
CA SER A 148 9.81 17.75 0.01
C SER A 148 11.07 17.07 -0.51
N PRO A 149 11.73 16.21 0.30
CA PRO A 149 12.88 15.44 -0.17
C PRO A 149 12.52 14.51 -1.34
N TRP A 150 11.26 14.05 -1.46
CA TRP A 150 10.88 13.13 -2.54
C TRP A 150 10.88 13.78 -3.92
N LEU A 151 10.78 15.11 -4.00
CA LEU A 151 10.91 15.83 -5.27
C LEU A 151 12.38 16.00 -5.69
N HIS A 152 13.31 15.90 -4.75
CA HIS A 152 14.75 16.12 -4.96
C HIS A 152 15.57 14.84 -4.89
N MET A 153 14.94 13.71 -4.56
CA MET A 153 15.55 12.39 -4.50
C MET A 153 15.01 11.50 -5.60
N ARG A 154 15.91 10.80 -6.29
CA ARG A 154 15.50 9.72 -7.19
C ARG A 154 14.78 8.64 -6.39
N PHE A 155 13.64 8.19 -6.92
CA PHE A 155 12.99 7.01 -6.39
C PHE A 155 13.93 5.83 -6.40
#